data_AF-A0A4R1WJ77-F1
#
_entry.id   AF-A0A4R1WJ77-F1
#
_cell.length_a   1.000
_cell.length_b   1.000
_cell.length_c   1.000
_cell.angle_alpha   90.00
_cell.angle_beta   90.00
_cell.angle_gamma   90.00
#
_symmetry.space_group_name_H-M   'P 1'
#
loop_
_entity.id
_entity.type
_entity.pdbx_description
1 polymer ?
#
loop_
_entity_poly.entity_id
_entity_poly.type
_entity_poly.pdbx_seq_one_letter_code
_entity_poly.pdbx_strand_id
1 'polypeptide(L)'
;MRAVYRVLASAIAVAVVLQVASIALAGFTIASDAEDGTTIGADYSNFGQSFHSIAGTAIGLLALVFLIVSFLTDVPRGRTLAGIVVGLVVLQFLLAIVSFGVPALGILHGINGLAIAGVAGAASRRAATVAQPATSG
;
A
#
# COMPACT_ATOMS: atom_id res chain seq x y z
N MET A 1 10.70 -19.94 -3.11
CA MET A 1 9.77 -18.83 -2.74
C MET A 1 10.14 -17.45 -3.28
N ARG A 2 11.29 -17.26 -3.93
CA ARG A 2 11.72 -15.94 -4.43
C ARG A 2 10.75 -15.31 -5.44
N ALA A 3 10.21 -16.10 -6.37
CA ALA A 3 9.22 -15.62 -7.32
C ALA A 3 7.93 -15.17 -6.63
N VAL A 4 7.40 -15.97 -5.69
CA VAL A 4 6.21 -15.63 -4.89
C VAL A 4 6.45 -14.35 -4.09
N TYR A 5 7.60 -14.23 -3.40
CA TYR A 5 8.00 -13.03 -2.69
C TYR A 5 7.99 -11.79 -3.60
N ARG A 6 8.59 -11.90 -4.80
CA ARG A 6 8.62 -10.82 -5.79
C ARG A 6 7.23 -10.42 -6.24
N VAL A 7 6.37 -11.40 -6.58
CA VAL A 7 5.00 -11.16 -7.02
C VAL A 7 4.19 -10.47 -5.94
N LEU A 8 4.26 -10.94 -4.69
CA LEU A 8 3.57 -10.32 -3.56
C LEU A 8 4.04 -8.88 -3.32
N ALA A 9 5.37 -8.65 -3.32
CA ALA A 9 5.94 -7.32 -3.17
C ALA A 9 5.49 -6.36 -4.30
N SER A 10 5.49 -6.82 -5.55
CA SER A 10 4.97 -6.05 -6.68
C SER A 10 3.47 -5.77 -6.56
N ALA A 11 2.69 -6.78 -6.15
CA ALA A 11 1.24 -6.65 -5.99
C ALA A 11 0.89 -5.61 -4.93
N ILE A 12 1.60 -5.59 -3.79
CA ILE A 12 1.44 -4.53 -2.76
C ILE A 12 1.71 -3.16 -3.35
N ALA A 13 2.84 -2.98 -4.06
CA ALA A 13 3.19 -1.68 -4.64
C ALA A 13 2.13 -1.19 -5.64
N VAL A 14 1.67 -2.06 -6.53
CA VAL A 14 0.61 -1.71 -7.50
C VAL A 14 -0.73 -1.46 -6.82
N ALA A 15 -1.11 -2.26 -5.83
CA ALA A 15 -2.35 -2.08 -5.09
C ALA A 15 -2.39 -0.73 -4.36
N VAL A 16 -1.28 -0.30 -3.77
CA VAL A 16 -1.18 1.04 -3.15
C VAL A 16 -1.33 2.15 -4.21
N VAL A 17 -0.73 2.01 -5.39
CA VAL A 17 -0.91 3.01 -6.47
C VAL A 17 -2.38 3.11 -6.88
N LEU A 18 -3.07 1.97 -7.02
CA LEU A 18 -4.50 1.96 -7.33
C LEU A 18 -5.35 2.56 -6.19
N GLN A 19 -4.97 2.32 -4.94
CA GLN A 19 -5.61 2.93 -3.77
C GLN A 19 -5.41 4.46 -3.73
N VAL A 20 -4.26 4.97 -4.16
CA VAL A 20 -4.02 6.42 -4.29
C VAL A 20 -4.81 6.99 -5.48
N ALA A 21 -4.88 6.28 -6.60
CA ALA A 21 -5.71 6.71 -7.73
C ALA A 21 -7.20 6.81 -7.33
N SER A 22 -7.68 5.88 -6.49
CA SER A 22 -9.08 5.89 -6.06
C SER A 22 -9.43 7.04 -5.12
N ILE A 23 -8.49 7.57 -4.32
CA ILE A 23 -8.77 8.77 -3.50
C ILE A 23 -8.81 10.04 -4.35
N ALA A 24 -8.03 10.11 -5.43
CA ALA A 24 -8.17 11.19 -6.40
C ALA A 24 -9.53 11.12 -7.10
N LEU A 25 -9.95 9.92 -7.56
CA LEU A 25 -11.29 9.70 -8.09
C LEU A 25 -12.37 10.13 -7.08
N ALA A 26 -12.24 9.72 -5.82
CA ALA A 26 -13.16 10.11 -4.76
C ALA A 26 -13.30 11.63 -4.62
N GLY A 27 -12.18 12.36 -4.62
CA GLY A 27 -12.16 13.81 -4.52
C GLY A 27 -12.86 14.50 -5.70
N PHE A 28 -12.58 14.07 -6.93
CA PHE A 28 -13.23 14.61 -8.12
C PHE A 28 -14.73 14.26 -8.16
N THR A 29 -15.13 13.06 -7.74
CA THR A 29 -16.54 12.68 -7.64
C THR A 29 -17.28 13.52 -6.61
N ILE A 30 -16.69 13.78 -5.43
CA ILE A 30 -17.31 14.69 -4.44
C ILE A 30 -17.53 16.09 -5.03
N ALA A 31 -16.54 16.63 -5.75
CA ALA A 31 -16.65 17.94 -6.36
C ALA A 31 -17.78 17.98 -7.41
N SER A 32 -17.81 16.99 -8.31
CA SER A 32 -18.85 16.87 -9.34
C SER A 32 -20.24 16.71 -8.73
N ASP A 33 -20.40 15.80 -7.76
CA ASP A 33 -21.70 15.54 -7.14
C ASP A 33 -22.21 16.80 -6.40
N ALA A 34 -21.31 17.55 -5.76
CA ALA A 34 -21.65 18.80 -5.10
C ALA A 34 -22.06 19.90 -6.09
N GLU A 35 -21.39 20.01 -7.24
CA GLU A 35 -21.77 20.92 -8.33
C GLU A 35 -23.17 20.59 -8.89
N ASP A 36 -23.51 19.30 -8.95
CA ASP A 36 -24.83 18.80 -9.37
C ASP A 36 -25.93 18.94 -8.30
N GLY A 37 -25.60 19.50 -7.13
CA GLY A 37 -26.55 19.76 -6.04
C GLY A 37 -26.76 18.56 -5.10
N THR A 38 -25.95 17.52 -5.19
CA THR A 38 -25.98 16.40 -4.24
C THR A 38 -25.54 16.89 -2.86
N THR A 39 -26.31 16.54 -1.83
CA THR A 39 -25.95 16.86 -0.45
C THR A 39 -24.83 15.94 0.02
N ILE A 40 -23.66 16.51 0.35
CA ILE A 40 -22.52 15.76 0.90
C ILE A 40 -22.63 15.72 2.42
N GLY A 41 -23.19 14.62 2.93
CA GLY A 41 -23.46 14.39 4.35
C GLY A 41 -22.76 13.17 4.93
N ALA A 42 -23.13 12.78 6.15
CA ALA A 42 -22.54 11.64 6.86
C ALA A 42 -22.84 10.28 6.20
N ASP A 43 -23.90 10.20 5.41
CA ASP A 43 -24.37 9.04 4.66
C ASP A 43 -23.89 9.03 3.20
N TYR A 44 -23.21 10.09 2.76
CA TYR A 44 -22.63 10.15 1.43
C TYR A 44 -21.43 9.19 1.32
N SER A 45 -21.39 8.42 0.23
CA SER A 45 -20.24 7.62 -0.15
C SER A 45 -20.19 7.52 -1.66
N ASN A 46 -18.97 7.45 -2.21
CA ASN A 46 -18.77 7.16 -3.63
C ASN A 46 -17.82 5.98 -3.84
N PHE A 47 -17.75 5.51 -5.08
CA PHE A 47 -16.93 4.35 -5.45
C PHE A 47 -15.45 4.54 -5.09
N GLY A 48 -14.89 5.74 -5.29
CA GLY A 48 -13.49 6.03 -4.96
C GLY A 48 -13.19 5.86 -3.47
N GLN A 49 -14.08 6.35 -2.60
CA GLN A 49 -13.98 6.20 -1.14
C GLN A 49 -14.10 4.73 -0.73
N SER A 50 -15.14 4.04 -1.23
CA SER A 50 -15.38 2.63 -0.93
C SER A 50 -14.21 1.74 -1.36
N PHE A 51 -13.70 1.96 -2.58
CA PHE A 51 -12.54 1.23 -3.10
C PHE A 51 -11.30 1.53 -2.27
N HIS A 52 -11.04 2.79 -1.92
CA HIS A 52 -9.88 3.17 -1.10
C HIS A 52 -9.86 2.42 0.24
N SER A 53 -11.02 2.37 0.92
CA SER A 53 -11.20 1.69 2.20
C SER A 53 -11.02 0.17 2.11
N ILE A 54 -11.71 -0.48 1.16
CA ILE A 54 -11.65 -1.93 0.95
C ILE A 54 -10.23 -2.35 0.52
N ALA A 55 -9.63 -1.63 -0.41
CA ALA A 55 -8.28 -1.88 -0.89
C ALA A 55 -7.26 -1.80 0.26
N GLY A 56 -7.43 -0.86 1.21
CA GLY A 56 -6.54 -0.74 2.37
C GLY A 56 -6.54 -2.00 3.23
N THR A 57 -7.72 -2.56 3.49
CA THR A 57 -7.86 -3.83 4.22
C THR A 57 -7.22 -4.99 3.46
N ALA A 58 -7.45 -5.08 2.14
CA ALA A 58 -6.86 -6.10 1.30
C ALA A 58 -5.32 -6.02 1.24
N ILE A 59 -4.75 -4.81 1.14
CA ILE A 59 -3.30 -4.57 1.20
C ILE A 59 -2.74 -5.00 2.55
N GLY A 60 -3.46 -4.75 3.65
CA GLY A 60 -3.06 -5.20 4.99
C GLY A 60 -2.93 -6.72 5.07
N LEU A 61 -3.93 -7.45 4.60
CA LEU A 61 -3.89 -8.92 4.53
C LEU A 61 -2.75 -9.41 3.63
N LEU A 62 -2.58 -8.78 2.47
CA LEU A 62 -1.51 -9.13 1.53
C LEU A 62 -0.11 -8.89 2.13
N ALA A 63 0.06 -7.83 2.93
CA ALA A 63 1.31 -7.55 3.65
C ALA A 63 1.63 -8.62 4.70
N LEU A 64 0.63 -9.17 5.39
CA LEU A 64 0.82 -10.29 6.31
C LEU A 64 1.25 -11.57 5.58
N VAL A 65 0.60 -11.88 4.45
CA VAL A 65 1.01 -13.01 3.59
C VAL A 65 2.43 -12.81 3.08
N PHE A 66 2.78 -11.59 2.67
CA PHE A 66 4.13 -11.23 2.24
C PHE A 66 5.16 -11.42 3.36
N LEU A 67 4.83 -11.05 4.60
CA LEU A 67 5.67 -11.30 5.77
C LEU A 67 5.88 -12.80 6.00
N ILE A 68 4.83 -13.62 5.94
CA ILE A 68 4.95 -15.08 6.06
C ILE A 68 5.89 -15.64 4.98
N VAL A 69 5.67 -15.27 3.72
CA VAL A 69 6.52 -15.72 2.59
C VAL A 69 7.97 -15.26 2.73
N SER A 70 8.22 -14.11 3.37
CA SER A 70 9.57 -13.61 3.61
C SER A 70 10.44 -14.55 4.47
N PHE A 71 9.82 -15.36 5.32
CA PHE A 71 10.54 -16.37 6.11
C PHE A 71 10.95 -17.59 5.28
N LEU A 72 10.25 -17.83 4.17
CA LEU A 72 10.40 -19.01 3.32
C LEU A 72 11.31 -18.78 2.11
N THR A 73 11.99 -17.63 2.02
CA THR A 73 12.84 -17.26 0.88
C THR A 73 14.21 -16.75 1.34
N ASP A 74 15.22 -16.94 0.48
CA ASP A 74 16.60 -16.48 0.72
C ASP A 74 16.88 -15.10 0.08
N VAL A 75 15.86 -14.25 -0.07
CA VAL A 75 16.08 -12.88 -0.58
C VAL A 75 16.89 -12.11 0.47
N PRO A 76 18.06 -11.53 0.12
CA PRO A 76 18.86 -10.79 1.08
C PRO A 76 18.04 -9.65 1.71
N ARG A 77 17.97 -9.61 3.05
CA ARG A 77 17.13 -8.67 3.83
C ARG A 77 15.62 -8.79 3.58
N GLY A 78 15.14 -9.90 2.99
CA GLY A 78 13.73 -10.08 2.64
C GLY A 78 12.78 -9.96 3.85
N ARG A 79 13.15 -10.60 4.97
CA ARG A 79 12.41 -10.50 6.24
C ARG A 79 12.35 -9.08 6.78
N THR A 80 13.47 -8.36 6.74
CA THR A 80 13.53 -6.96 7.20
C THR A 80 12.62 -6.07 6.35
N LEU A 81 12.67 -6.19 5.03
CA LEU A 81 11.83 -5.38 4.13
C LEU A 81 10.34 -5.71 4.31
N ALA A 82 9.98 -6.99 4.45
CA ALA A 82 8.60 -7.38 4.72
C ALA A 82 8.11 -6.88 6.10
N GLY A 83 8.95 -6.95 7.13
CA GLY A 83 8.66 -6.38 8.44
C GLY A 83 8.45 -4.86 8.39
N ILE A 84 9.27 -4.14 7.62
CA ILE A 84 9.08 -2.70 7.41
C ILE A 84 7.74 -2.43 6.70
N VAL A 85 7.40 -3.18 5.65
CA VAL A 85 6.09 -3.03 4.97
C VAL A 85 4.94 -3.22 5.95
N VAL A 86 4.97 -4.26 6.79
CA VAL A 86 3.92 -4.48 7.80
C VAL A 86 3.89 -3.35 8.84
N GLY A 87 5.04 -2.90 9.33
CA GLY A 87 5.11 -1.77 10.28
C GLY A 87 4.53 -0.49 9.69
N LEU A 88 4.85 -0.18 8.43
CA LEU A 88 4.29 0.96 7.71
C LEU A 88 2.78 0.79 7.49
N VAL A 89 2.28 -0.41 7.19
CA VAL A 89 0.84 -0.68 7.08
C VAL A 89 0.13 -0.44 8.41
N VAL A 90 0.69 -0.90 9.54
CA VAL A 90 0.10 -0.61 10.87
C VAL A 90 0.04 0.91 11.09
N LEU A 91 1.14 1.62 10.81
CA LEU A 91 1.16 3.07 10.88
C LEU A 91 0.12 3.73 9.95
N GLN A 92 -0.11 3.17 8.76
CA GLN A 92 -1.10 3.65 7.80
C GLN A 92 -2.51 3.64 8.38
N PHE A 93 -2.90 2.55 9.04
CA PHE A 93 -4.22 2.41 9.68
C PHE A 93 -4.37 3.37 10.86
N LEU A 94 -3.34 3.51 11.69
CA LEU A 94 -3.35 4.48 12.79
C LEU A 94 -3.52 5.92 12.27
N LEU A 95 -2.75 6.30 11.24
CA LEU A 95 -2.88 7.62 10.61
C LEU A 95 -4.27 7.81 9.99
N ALA A 96 -4.85 6.78 9.36
CA ALA A 96 -6.21 6.86 8.80
C ALA A 96 -7.25 7.19 9.88
N ILE A 97 -7.24 6.44 10.97
CA ILE A 97 -8.20 6.60 12.07
C ILE A 97 -8.09 7.99 12.70
N VAL A 98 -6.86 8.43 13.02
CA VAL A 98 -6.64 9.73 13.65
C VAL A 98 -6.97 10.88 12.69
N SER A 99 -6.83 10.69 11.37
CA SER A 99 -7.13 11.73 10.37
C SER A 99 -8.61 12.12 10.33
N PHE A 100 -9.54 11.26 10.78
CA PHE A 100 -10.95 11.66 10.92
C PHE A 100 -11.16 12.72 12.01
N GLY A 101 -10.31 12.77 13.04
CA GLY A 101 -10.33 13.81 14.07
C GLY A 101 -9.38 14.98 13.78
N VAL A 102 -8.28 14.74 13.08
CA VAL A 102 -7.27 15.74 12.71
C VAL A 102 -6.95 15.65 11.21
N PRO A 103 -7.75 16.30 10.34
CA PRO A 103 -7.64 16.14 8.88
C PRO A 103 -6.25 16.43 8.30
N ALA A 104 -5.49 17.35 8.90
CA ALA A 104 -4.12 17.66 8.47
C ALA A 104 -3.17 16.45 8.51
N LEU A 105 -3.43 15.46 9.38
CA LEU A 105 -2.64 14.22 9.43
C LEU A 105 -2.90 13.31 8.22
N GLY A 106 -3.93 13.58 7.42
CA GLY A 106 -4.17 12.92 6.14
C GLY A 106 -2.99 13.07 5.17
N ILE A 107 -2.20 14.14 5.30
CA ILE A 107 -0.96 14.32 4.54
C ILE A 107 0.06 13.23 4.90
N LEU A 108 0.25 12.96 6.20
CA LEU A 108 1.14 11.89 6.65
C LEU A 108 0.64 10.51 6.24
N HIS A 109 -0.68 10.29 6.27
CA HIS A 109 -1.29 9.08 5.72
C HIS A 109 -0.96 8.90 4.24
N GLY A 110 -1.11 9.95 3.42
CA GLY A 110 -0.74 9.92 2.00
C GLY A 110 0.75 9.61 1.77
N ILE A 111 1.64 10.28 2.51
CA ILE A 111 3.10 10.07 2.43
C ILE A 111 3.49 8.65 2.85
N ASN A 112 2.90 8.13 3.93
CA ASN A 112 3.20 6.78 4.41
C ASN A 112 2.71 5.70 3.42
N GLY A 113 1.59 5.94 2.73
CA GLY A 113 1.15 5.11 1.60
C GLY A 113 2.23 5.01 0.52
N LEU A 114 2.78 6.14 0.08
CA LEU A 114 3.89 6.16 -0.89
C LEU A 114 5.14 5.45 -0.36
N ALA A 115 5.43 5.56 0.94
CA ALA A 115 6.53 4.83 1.57
C ALA A 115 6.32 3.31 1.50
N ILE A 116 5.09 2.81 1.75
CA ILE A 116 4.75 1.38 1.59
C ILE A 116 5.03 0.92 0.16
N ALA A 117 4.52 1.66 -0.84
CA ALA A 117 4.75 1.34 -2.25
C ALA A 117 6.25 1.34 -2.61
N GLY A 118 7.01 2.31 -2.11
CA GLY A 118 8.46 2.43 -2.31
C GLY A 118 9.23 1.25 -1.73
N VAL A 119 8.96 0.87 -0.48
CA VAL A 119 9.64 -0.25 0.20
C VAL A 119 9.24 -1.60 -0.43
N ALA A 120 7.96 -1.80 -0.75
CA ALA A 120 7.50 -2.99 -1.44
C ALA A 120 8.13 -3.11 -2.85
N GLY A 121 8.22 -2.01 -3.59
CA GLY A 121 8.94 -1.95 -4.87
C GLY A 121 10.43 -2.28 -4.72
N ALA A 122 11.09 -1.77 -3.69
CA ALA A 122 12.48 -2.11 -3.39
C ALA A 122 12.67 -3.60 -3.07
N ALA A 123 11.74 -4.19 -2.31
CA ALA A 123 11.72 -5.62 -2.04
C ALA A 123 11.56 -6.46 -3.32
N SER A 124 10.64 -6.06 -4.20
CA SER A 124 10.43 -6.73 -5.49
C SER A 124 11.69 -6.69 -6.36
N ARG A 125 12.32 -5.51 -6.53
CA ARG A 125 13.58 -5.36 -7.29
C ARG A 125 14.69 -6.23 -6.72
N ARG A 126 14.83 -6.28 -5.40
CA ARG A 126 15.86 -7.08 -4.73
C ARG A 126 15.68 -8.59 -4.95
N ALA A 127 14.44 -9.05 -5.11
CA ALA A 127 14.12 -10.41 -5.47
C ALA A 127 14.25 -10.70 -6.98
N ALA A 128 14.49 -9.69 -7.83
CA ALA A 128 14.77 -9.85 -9.25
C ALA A 128 16.27 -9.94 -9.55
N THR A 129 17.15 -9.32 -8.75
CA THR A 129 18.61 -9.41 -8.93
C THR A 129 19.08 -10.85 -8.70
N VAL A 130 19.53 -11.55 -9.74
CA VAL A 130 20.17 -12.87 -9.63
C VAL A 130 21.59 -12.65 -9.10
N ALA A 131 22.04 -13.43 -8.11
CA ALA A 131 23.43 -13.44 -7.72
C ALA A 131 24.24 -13.99 -8.90
N GLN A 132 25.06 -13.16 -9.55
CA GLN A 132 25.94 -13.61 -10.61
C GLN A 132 26.86 -14.68 -10.00
N PRO A 133 27.01 -15.87 -10.61
CA PRO A 133 27.97 -16.86 -10.12
C PRO A 133 29.34 -16.19 -10.11
N ALA A 134 30.05 -16.22 -8.98
CA ALA A 134 31.43 -15.78 -8.94
C ALA A 134 32.21 -16.63 -9.94
N THR A 135 32.65 -16.04 -11.05
CA THR A 135 33.58 -16.68 -11.96
C THR A 135 34.91 -16.74 -11.23
N SER A 136 35.27 -17.93 -10.74
CA SER A 136 36.63 -18.23 -10.27
C SER A 136 37.57 -18.10 -11.46
N GLY A 137 38.40 -17.06 -11.45
CA GLY A 137 39.59 -16.93 -12.30
C GLY A 137 40.84 -17.28 -11.53
#